data_AF-A0AAU8D2P5-F1
#
_entry.id   AF-A0AAU8D2P5-F1
#
_cell.length_a   1.000
_cell.length_b   1.000
_cell.length_c   1.000
_cell.angle_alpha   90.00
_cell.angle_beta   90.00
_cell.angle_gamma   90.00
#
_symmetry.space_group_name_H-M   'P 1'
#
loop_
_entity.id
_entity.type
_entity.pdbx_description
1 polymer ?
#
loop_
_entity_poly.entity_id
_entity_poly.type
_entity_poly.pdbx_seq_one_letter_code
_entity_poly.pdbx_strand_id
1 'polypeptide(L)'
;MTDNAVELRTSTVVQLPNGRWASGNPGRKPGSKNKISNEVLQSIRDMRGDAIQKLWELIMAGDFKAITYVLDKILPRDRTVQMDDASPSTVAEMLISGEASPDEVRSIATALARLNEIGELADIRNKLDQLEKLLSDDVAR
;
A
#
# COMPACT_ATOMS: atom_id res chain seq x y z
N MET A 1 37.33 34.92 -15.86
CA MET A 1 35.90 34.57 -15.72
C MET A 1 35.49 33.91 -17.02
N THR A 2 35.56 32.58 -17.08
CA THR A 2 35.21 31.79 -18.26
C THR A 2 33.88 31.13 -17.99
N ASP A 3 32.84 31.58 -18.69
CA ASP A 3 31.50 31.01 -18.66
C ASP A 3 31.55 29.56 -19.15
N ASN A 4 31.59 28.62 -18.20
CA ASN A 4 31.25 27.23 -18.47
C ASN A 4 29.73 27.14 -18.56
N ALA A 5 29.19 27.37 -19.75
CA ALA A 5 27.83 26.96 -20.07
C ALA A 5 27.79 25.43 -20.03
N VAL A 6 27.29 24.89 -18.93
CA VAL A 6 26.91 23.48 -18.81
C VAL A 6 25.80 23.25 -19.83
N GLU A 7 26.17 22.75 -21.01
CA GLU A 7 25.21 22.27 -21.99
C GLU A 7 24.36 21.17 -21.33
N LEU A 8 23.13 21.53 -20.99
CA LEU A 8 22.09 20.60 -20.60
C LEU A 8 21.93 19.63 -21.76
N ARG A 9 22.37 18.37 -21.58
CA ARG A 9 22.12 17.28 -22.51
C ARG A 9 20.62 16.97 -22.53
N THR A 10 19.83 17.81 -23.19
CA THR A 10 18.43 17.52 -23.49
C THR A 10 18.40 16.59 -24.70
N SER A 11 18.20 15.30 -24.46
CA SER A 11 17.86 14.34 -25.51
C SER A 11 16.41 14.58 -25.99
N THR A 12 16.09 15.79 -26.40
CA THR A 12 14.80 16.14 -26.98
C THR A 12 14.83 15.72 -28.43
N VAL A 13 14.30 14.54 -28.70
CA VAL A 13 14.10 14.06 -30.06
C VAL A 13 13.01 14.94 -30.69
N VAL A 14 13.39 15.75 -31.69
CA VAL A 14 12.47 16.68 -32.36
C VAL A 14 11.55 15.88 -33.30
N GLN A 15 10.24 15.91 -33.05
CA GLN A 15 9.24 15.37 -33.98
C GLN A 15 8.80 16.46 -34.96
N LEU A 16 8.69 16.08 -36.23
CA LEU A 16 8.05 16.88 -37.25
C LEU A 16 6.53 16.90 -37.03
N PRO A 17 5.80 17.91 -37.53
CA PRO A 17 4.34 18.00 -37.42
C PRO A 17 3.58 16.81 -38.04
N ASN A 18 4.25 16.03 -38.89
CA ASN A 18 3.73 14.81 -39.52
C ASN A 18 3.99 13.53 -38.70
N GLY A 19 4.47 13.66 -37.45
CA GLY A 19 4.74 12.55 -36.55
C GLY A 19 6.03 11.75 -36.87
N ARG A 20 6.81 12.17 -37.87
CA ARG A 20 8.13 11.57 -38.17
C ARG A 20 9.23 12.25 -37.37
N TRP A 21 10.27 11.51 -37.03
CA TRP A 21 11.45 12.08 -36.38
C TRP A 21 12.24 12.96 -37.35
N ALA A 22 12.79 14.07 -36.86
CA ALA A 22 13.69 14.91 -37.64
C ALA A 22 14.95 14.14 -38.07
N SER A 23 15.43 14.40 -39.29
CA SER A 23 16.67 13.82 -39.79
C SER A 23 17.87 14.31 -38.97
N GLY A 24 18.77 13.40 -38.59
CA GLY A 24 19.99 13.72 -37.83
C GLY A 24 20.05 13.16 -36.40
N ASN A 25 18.91 12.76 -35.83
CA ASN A 25 18.89 11.93 -34.62
C ASN A 25 17.51 11.24 -34.51
N PRO A 26 17.31 10.06 -35.13
CA PRO A 26 16.10 9.26 -34.97
C PRO A 26 16.10 8.63 -33.57
N GLY A 27 16.02 9.48 -32.56
CA GLY A 27 16.05 9.07 -31.18
C GLY A 27 14.81 8.26 -30.84
N ARG A 28 15.01 7.30 -29.95
CA ARG A 28 13.92 6.55 -29.33
C ARG A 28 13.08 7.47 -28.46
N LYS A 29 11.75 7.31 -28.48
CA LYS A 29 10.84 8.07 -27.60
C LYS A 29 11.30 7.89 -26.13
N PRO A 30 11.41 8.97 -25.34
CA PRO A 30 11.70 8.86 -23.91
C PRO A 30 10.76 7.85 -23.24
N GLY A 31 11.32 6.90 -22.49
CA GLY A 31 10.58 5.82 -21.84
C GLY A 31 10.37 4.55 -22.68
N SER A 32 10.85 4.50 -23.94
CA SER A 32 10.84 3.25 -24.71
C SER A 32 11.87 2.26 -24.16
N LYS A 33 11.37 1.10 -23.71
CA LYS A 33 12.19 0.00 -23.19
C LYS A 33 12.74 -0.82 -24.36
N ASN A 34 13.99 -1.29 -24.22
CA ASN A 34 14.59 -2.19 -25.21
C ASN A 34 13.89 -3.56 -25.17
N LYS A 35 13.75 -4.22 -26.32
CA LYS A 35 13.15 -5.56 -26.43
C LYS A 35 13.81 -6.56 -25.45
N ILE A 36 15.14 -6.54 -25.40
CA ILE A 36 15.96 -7.33 -24.46
C ILE A 36 15.60 -7.01 -23.00
N SER A 37 15.39 -5.74 -22.66
CA SER A 37 15.00 -5.35 -21.30
C SER A 37 13.59 -5.84 -20.93
N ASN A 38 12.66 -5.91 -21.90
CA ASN A 38 11.33 -6.47 -21.66
C ASN A 38 11.38 -8.01 -21.51
N GLU A 39 12.20 -8.70 -22.31
CA GLU A 39 12.39 -10.15 -22.22
C GLU A 39 12.99 -10.55 -20.86
N VAL A 40 13.97 -9.79 -20.36
CA VAL A 40 14.54 -10.00 -19.01
C VAL A 40 13.51 -9.71 -17.91
N LEU A 41 12.69 -8.66 -18.04
CA LEU A 41 11.63 -8.40 -17.07
C LEU A 41 10.56 -9.50 -17.07
N GLN A 42 10.29 -10.08 -18.22
CA GLN A 42 9.35 -11.17 -18.36
C GLN A 42 9.91 -12.46 -17.72
N SER A 43 11.18 -12.79 -17.97
CA SER A 43 11.82 -13.95 -17.34
C SER A 43 11.90 -13.83 -15.81
N ILE A 44 12.15 -12.63 -15.27
CA ILE A 44 12.12 -12.38 -13.81
C ILE A 44 10.72 -12.66 -13.23
N ARG A 45 9.65 -12.29 -13.95
CA ARG A 45 8.26 -12.56 -13.50
C ARG A 45 7.93 -14.05 -13.52
N ASP A 46 8.46 -14.77 -14.50
CA ASP A 46 8.20 -16.19 -14.69
C ASP A 46 9.02 -17.06 -13.71
N MET A 47 10.09 -16.53 -13.13
CA MET A 47 10.97 -17.18 -12.13
C MET A 47 10.30 -17.47 -10.78
N ARG A 48 9.02 -17.13 -10.60
CA ARG A 48 8.28 -17.36 -9.35
C ARG A 48 8.41 -18.79 -8.79
N GLY A 49 8.35 -19.81 -9.65
CA GLY A 49 8.46 -21.23 -9.23
C GLY A 49 9.87 -21.57 -8.78
N ASP A 50 10.85 -21.23 -9.60
CA ASP A 50 12.27 -21.49 -9.34
C ASP A 50 12.78 -20.73 -8.11
N ALA A 51 12.28 -19.52 -7.88
CA ALA A 51 12.59 -18.71 -6.70
C ALA A 51 12.09 -19.37 -5.40
N ILE A 52 10.88 -19.93 -5.41
CA ILE A 52 10.34 -20.66 -4.25
C ILE A 52 11.14 -21.94 -4.01
N GLN A 53 11.49 -22.67 -5.06
CA GLN A 53 12.32 -23.86 -4.95
C GLN A 53 13.70 -23.53 -4.37
N LYS A 54 14.34 -22.45 -4.85
CA LYS A 54 15.63 -22.00 -4.32
C LYS A 54 15.53 -21.55 -2.87
N LEU A 55 14.45 -20.87 -2.50
CA LEU A 55 14.19 -20.49 -1.11
C LEU A 55 14.06 -21.73 -0.21
N TRP A 56 13.36 -22.77 -0.67
CA TRP A 56 13.25 -24.05 0.05
C TRP A 56 14.62 -24.73 0.24
N GLU A 57 15.44 -24.77 -0.80
CA GLU A 57 16.80 -25.32 -0.72
C GLU A 57 17.66 -24.57 0.30
N LEU A 58 17.60 -23.22 0.31
CA LEU A 58 18.36 -22.40 1.26
C LEU A 58 17.90 -22.63 2.71
N ILE A 59 16.59 -22.80 2.94
CA ILE A 59 16.04 -23.14 4.27
C ILE A 59 16.56 -24.50 4.73
N MET A 60 16.50 -25.52 3.86
CA MET A 60 16.98 -26.86 4.19
C MET A 60 18.50 -26.91 4.39
N ALA A 61 19.24 -26.01 3.73
CA ALA A 61 20.67 -25.83 3.94
C ALA A 61 21.01 -25.05 5.24
N GLY A 62 20.02 -24.56 5.98
CA GLY A 62 20.23 -23.82 7.23
C GLY A 62 20.63 -22.36 7.04
N ASP A 63 20.35 -21.76 5.88
CA ASP A 63 20.59 -20.33 5.67
C ASP A 63 19.63 -19.50 6.54
N PHE A 64 20.17 -18.90 7.60
CA PHE A 64 19.42 -18.06 8.52
C PHE A 64 18.69 -16.90 7.83
N LYS A 65 19.22 -16.34 6.74
CA LYS A 65 18.53 -15.25 6.02
C LYS A 65 17.25 -15.75 5.36
N ALA A 66 17.29 -16.93 4.75
CA ALA A 66 16.13 -17.55 4.11
C ALA A 66 15.08 -17.95 5.16
N ILE A 67 15.53 -18.50 6.29
CA ILE A 67 14.68 -18.88 7.41
C ILE A 67 13.98 -17.65 8.01
N THR A 68 14.74 -16.60 8.36
CA THR A 68 14.17 -15.36 8.90
C THR A 68 13.20 -14.71 7.93
N TYR A 69 13.53 -14.67 6.63
CA TYR A 69 12.63 -14.14 5.61
C TYR A 69 11.28 -14.85 5.59
N VAL A 70 11.25 -16.18 5.71
CA VAL A 70 10.00 -16.94 5.74
C VAL A 70 9.26 -16.74 7.05
N LEU A 71 9.96 -16.75 8.18
CA LEU A 71 9.35 -16.51 9.50
C LEU A 71 8.68 -15.12 9.56
N ASP A 72 9.31 -14.08 9.02
CA ASP A 72 8.75 -12.71 8.93
C ASP A 72 7.47 -12.59 8.09
N LYS A 73 7.17 -13.60 7.28
CA LYS A 73 5.98 -13.65 6.42
C LYS A 73 4.87 -14.54 6.99
N ILE A 74 5.22 -15.57 7.74
CA ILE A 74 4.26 -16.52 8.33
C ILE A 74 3.86 -16.08 9.73
N LEU A 75 4.80 -15.59 10.52
CA LEU A 75 4.52 -15.14 11.88
C LEU A 75 3.79 -13.79 11.85
N PRO A 76 2.83 -13.59 12.76
CA PRO A 76 2.27 -12.27 12.98
C PRO A 76 3.41 -11.31 13.35
N ARG A 77 3.50 -10.20 12.63
CA ARG A 77 4.54 -9.18 12.85
C ARG A 77 4.39 -8.50 14.20
N ASP A 78 3.13 -8.36 14.61
CA ASP A 78 2.75 -7.64 15.81
C ASP A 78 2.21 -8.65 16.82
N ARG A 79 2.54 -8.42 18.09
CA ARG A 79 1.99 -9.21 19.19
C ARG A 79 0.50 -8.90 19.35
N THR A 80 -0.22 -9.83 19.96
CA THR A 80 -1.58 -9.53 20.41
C THR A 80 -1.52 -8.55 21.57
N VAL A 81 -2.15 -7.41 21.39
CA VAL A 81 -2.34 -6.40 22.43
C VAL A 81 -3.60 -6.77 23.21
N GLN A 82 -3.46 -7.06 24.51
CA GLN A 82 -4.60 -7.29 25.39
C GLN A 82 -5.15 -5.94 25.83
N MET A 83 -6.46 -5.77 25.73
CA MET A 83 -7.16 -4.56 26.16
C MET A 83 -8.31 -4.96 27.06
N ASP A 84 -8.43 -4.29 28.21
CA ASP A 84 -9.52 -4.54 29.16
C ASP A 84 -10.87 -4.03 28.62
N ASP A 85 -10.85 -2.93 27.87
CA ASP A 85 -12.00 -2.40 27.16
C ASP A 85 -11.59 -1.73 25.82
N ALA A 86 -12.60 -1.35 25.04
CA ALA A 86 -12.43 -0.67 23.74
C ALA A 86 -12.47 0.86 23.87
N SER A 87 -12.27 1.42 25.07
CA SER A 87 -12.42 2.86 25.28
C SER A 87 -11.20 3.64 24.75
N PRO A 88 -11.41 4.86 24.20
CA PRO A 88 -10.29 5.71 23.78
C PRO A 88 -9.34 6.09 24.92
N SER A 89 -9.85 6.15 26.16
CA SER A 89 -9.05 6.39 27.37
C SER A 89 -8.05 5.27 27.62
N THR A 90 -8.47 4.01 27.51
CA THR A 90 -7.59 2.85 27.68
C THR A 90 -6.51 2.82 26.61
N VAL A 91 -6.86 3.13 25.36
CA VAL A 91 -5.87 3.23 24.27
C VAL A 91 -4.81 4.31 24.55
N ALA A 92 -5.20 5.45 25.12
CA ALA A 92 -4.28 6.51 25.50
C ALA A 92 -3.40 6.10 26.69
N GLU A 93 -3.97 5.40 27.68
CA GLU A 93 -3.24 4.91 28.83
C GLU A 93 -2.19 3.87 28.44
N MET A 94 -2.52 2.94 27.54
CA MET A 94 -1.58 1.95 26.99
C MET A 94 -0.37 2.57 26.27
N LEU A 95 -0.58 3.73 25.64
CA LEU A 95 0.51 4.50 25.02
C LEU A 95 1.41 5.14 26.08
N ILE A 96 0.81 5.67 27.16
CA ILE A 96 1.53 6.34 28.25
C ILE A 96 2.29 5.33 29.12
N SER A 97 1.68 4.18 29.41
CA SER A 97 2.27 3.10 30.21
C SER A 97 3.35 2.33 29.45
N GLY A 98 3.41 2.47 28.12
CA GLY A 98 4.34 1.75 27.26
C GLY A 98 3.94 0.29 27.02
N GLU A 99 2.71 -0.10 27.37
CA GLU A 99 2.15 -1.42 27.09
C GLU A 99 1.89 -1.65 25.60
N ALA A 100 1.73 -0.59 24.82
CA ALA A 100 1.62 -0.66 23.36
C ALA A 100 2.57 0.34 22.69
N SER A 101 3.10 -0.06 21.54
CA SER A 101 3.89 0.80 20.67
C SER A 101 2.99 1.83 19.94
N PRO A 102 3.55 2.96 19.47
CA PRO A 102 2.78 3.96 18.75
C PRO A 102 2.08 3.44 17.48
N ASP A 103 2.67 2.45 16.81
CA ASP A 103 2.10 1.86 15.60
C ASP A 103 0.94 0.90 15.92
N GLU A 104 1.03 0.13 17.01
CA GLU A 104 -0.08 -0.68 17.54
C GLU A 104 -1.25 0.23 17.94
N VAL A 105 -0.98 1.29 18.69
CA VAL A 105 -1.98 2.28 19.14
C VAL A 105 -2.67 2.95 17.95
N ARG A 106 -1.93 3.35 16.91
CA ARG A 106 -2.50 3.91 15.69
C ARG A 106 -3.44 2.92 15.00
N SER A 107 -3.04 1.65 14.92
CA SER A 107 -3.82 0.60 14.29
C SER A 107 -5.11 0.33 15.06
N ILE A 108 -5.04 0.27 16.39
CA ILE A 108 -6.19 0.09 17.29
C ILE A 108 -7.14 1.29 17.18
N ALA A 109 -6.63 2.53 17.29
CA ALA A 109 -7.45 3.74 17.20
C ALA A 109 -8.18 3.85 15.85
N THR A 110 -7.51 3.46 14.75
CA THR A 110 -8.13 3.43 13.42
C THR A 110 -9.24 2.38 13.34
N ALA A 111 -9.05 1.21 13.94
CA ALA A 111 -10.07 0.17 14.00
C ALA A 111 -11.29 0.61 14.83
N LEU A 112 -11.06 1.21 16.00
CA LEU A 112 -12.12 1.73 16.87
C LEU A 112 -12.93 2.85 16.21
N ALA A 113 -12.26 3.79 15.53
CA ALA A 113 -12.93 4.85 14.79
C ALA A 113 -13.90 4.28 13.75
N ARG A 114 -13.45 3.28 12.97
CA ARG A 114 -14.31 2.62 11.97
C ARG A 114 -15.48 1.86 12.60
N LEU A 115 -15.28 1.20 13.73
CA LEU A 115 -16.36 0.51 14.43
C LEU A 115 -17.42 1.50 14.96
N ASN A 116 -16.99 2.65 15.48
CA ASN A 116 -17.89 3.72 15.90
C ASN A 116 -18.66 4.31 14.72
N GLU A 117 -17.99 4.60 13.60
CA GLU A 117 -18.66 5.08 12.38
C GLU A 117 -19.75 4.11 11.89
N ILE A 118 -19.48 2.80 11.95
CA ILE A 118 -20.47 1.77 11.59
C ILE A 118 -21.65 1.77 12.57
N GLY A 119 -21.39 1.91 13.87
CA GLY A 119 -22.43 2.01 14.90
C GLY A 119 -23.32 3.24 14.72
N GLU A 120 -22.72 4.40 14.54
CA GLU A 120 -23.43 5.67 14.31
C GLU A 120 -24.31 5.59 13.06
N LEU A 121 -23.82 4.97 11.98
CA LEU A 121 -24.58 4.78 10.75
C LEU A 121 -25.80 3.88 10.97
N ALA A 122 -25.64 2.80 11.75
CA ALA A 122 -26.76 1.94 12.12
C ALA A 122 -27.81 2.68 12.96
N ASP A 123 -27.37 3.49 13.92
CA ASP A 123 -28.26 4.29 14.75
C ASP A 123 -29.01 5.37 13.95
N ILE A 124 -28.34 6.02 13.00
CA ILE A 124 -28.96 6.98 12.09
C ILE A 124 -30.05 6.30 11.25
N ARG A 125 -29.79 5.10 10.71
CA ARG A 125 -30.81 4.33 9.97
C ARG A 125 -32.01 3.98 10.84
N ASN A 126 -31.77 3.52 12.06
CA ASN A 126 -32.85 3.19 12.99
C ASN A 126 -33.73 4.42 13.31
N LYS A 127 -33.11 5.59 13.51
CA LYS A 127 -33.84 6.85 13.72
C LYS A 127 -34.60 7.29 12.47
N LEU A 128 -34.04 7.10 11.28
CA LEU A 128 -34.70 7.40 10.01
C LEU A 128 -35.95 6.52 9.83
N ASP A 129 -35.83 5.21 10.02
CA ASP A 129 -36.95 4.26 9.91
C ASP A 129 -38.08 4.59 10.91
N GLN A 130 -37.71 5.02 12.13
CA GLN A 130 -38.69 5.48 13.13
C GLN A 130 -39.42 6.75 12.68
N LEU A 131 -38.69 7.72 12.12
CA LEU A 131 -39.28 8.95 11.59
C LEU A 131 -40.18 8.68 10.38
N GLU A 132 -39.78 7.79 9.48
CA GLU A 132 -40.60 7.38 8.33
C GLU A 132 -41.90 6.70 8.75
N LYS A 133 -41.86 5.85 9.79
CA LYS A 133 -43.07 5.24 10.37
C LYS A 133 -44.01 6.28 10.96
N LEU A 134 -43.46 7.22 11.74
CA LEU A 134 -44.28 8.29 12.34
C LEU A 134 -44.90 9.19 11.26
N LEU A 135 -44.17 9.50 10.19
CA LEU A 135 -44.68 10.33 9.10
C LEU A 135 -45.74 9.60 8.26
N SER A 136 -45.56 8.30 8.01
CA SER A 136 -46.54 7.50 7.27
C SER A 136 -47.83 7.24 8.07
N ASP A 137 -47.75 7.08 9.38
CA ASP A 137 -48.91 6.99 10.27
C ASP A 137 -49.69 8.31 10.38
N ASP A 138 -49.01 9.46 10.29
CA ASP A 138 -49.64 10.79 10.34
C ASP A 138 -50.29 11.20 9.01
N VAL A 139 -49.72 10.79 7.87
CA VAL A 139 -50.29 11.01 6.52
C VAL A 139 -51.50 10.10 6.24
N ALA A 140 -51.65 9.00 6.99
CA ALA A 140 -52.80 8.08 6.87
C ALA A 140 -54.02 8.50 7.72
N ARG A 141 -53.94 9.60 8.49
CA ARG A 141 -55.05 10.22 9.22
C ARG A 141 -55.63 11.42 8.47
#